data_AF-A0A354SAN5-F1
#
_entry.id   AF-A0A354SAN5-F1
#
_cell.length_a   1.000
_cell.length_b   1.000
_cell.length_c   1.000
_cell.angle_alpha   90.00
_cell.angle_beta   90.00
_cell.angle_gamma   90.00
#
_symmetry.space_group_name_H-M   'P 1'
#
loop_
_entity.id
_entity.type
_entity.pdbx_description
1 polymer ?
#
loop_
_entity_poly.entity_id
_entity_poly.type
_entity_poly.pdbx_seq_one_letter_code
_entity_poly.pdbx_strand_id
1 'polypeptide(L)'
;MTQGQPKHSQLNVARRVELVMEHLMFSSRWLLAPLYLGLLLGLIILVLKFFQEFWHLATTISGATLQETTIGILEILDITLLGNLILIVIFSGYENFVSKITIAS
;
A
#
# COMPACT_ATOMS: atom_id res chain seq x y z
N MET A 1 6.33 -2.97 65.38
CA MET A 1 7.01 -1.93 64.56
C MET A 1 7.84 -2.71 63.55
N THR A 2 7.59 -2.78 62.24
CA THR A 2 7.14 -1.77 61.27
C THR A 2 6.28 -2.40 60.15
N GLN A 3 5.10 -1.78 59.99
CA GLN A 3 4.23 -1.60 58.84
C GLN A 3 4.61 -2.21 57.47
N GLY A 4 3.79 -3.15 56.99
CA GLY A 4 3.58 -3.41 55.56
C GLY A 4 2.46 -2.52 55.00
N GLN A 5 2.75 -1.75 53.95
CA GLN A 5 1.85 -0.88 53.17
C GLN A 5 2.44 -0.71 51.74
N PRO A 6 1.65 -0.40 50.69
CA PRO A 6 1.47 -1.29 49.54
C PRO A 6 2.03 -0.77 48.20
N LYS A 7 2.16 -1.72 47.25
CA LYS A 7 2.64 -1.57 45.87
C LYS A 7 1.59 -0.87 44.97
N HIS A 8 1.47 0.46 45.04
CA HIS A 8 0.56 1.25 44.18
C HIS A 8 1.30 2.41 43.48
N SER A 9 1.93 2.17 42.32
CA SER A 9 2.39 3.28 41.44
C SER A 9 2.79 2.84 40.02
N GLN A 10 3.25 1.60 39.83
CA GLN A 10 3.90 1.15 38.57
C GLN A 10 2.94 0.60 37.49
N LEU A 11 1.62 0.63 37.70
CA LEU A 11 0.62 0.02 36.80
C LEU A 11 0.01 0.97 35.75
N ASN A 12 0.25 2.29 35.88
CA ASN A 12 -0.44 3.30 35.06
C ASN A 12 0.22 3.57 33.71
N VAL A 13 1.55 3.41 33.59
CA VAL A 13 2.29 3.66 32.34
C VAL A 13 2.06 2.51 31.35
N ALA A 14 2.16 1.26 31.82
CA ALA A 14 1.91 0.06 31.00
C ALA A 14 0.50 0.07 30.38
N ARG A 15 -0.53 0.37 31.18
CA ARG A 15 -1.93 0.42 30.71
C ARG A 15 -2.19 1.55 29.70
N ARG A 16 -1.52 2.70 29.82
CA ARG A 16 -1.65 3.80 28.84
C ARG A 16 -0.98 3.46 27.51
N VAL A 17 0.18 2.80 27.55
CA VAL A 17 0.85 2.31 26.33
C VAL A 17 0.02 1.24 25.65
N GLU A 18 -0.61 0.35 26.40
CA GLU A 18 -1.51 -0.69 25.90
C GLU A 18 -2.73 -0.11 25.16
N LEU A 19 -3.40 0.90 25.74
CA LEU A 19 -4.54 1.58 25.09
C LEU A 19 -4.14 2.36 23.83
N VAL A 20 -2.97 3.00 23.82
CA VAL A 20 -2.44 3.69 22.64
C VAL A 20 -2.05 2.68 21.55
N MET A 21 -1.46 1.55 21.93
CA MET A 21 -1.14 0.45 21.01
C MET A 21 -2.42 -0.17 20.41
N GLU A 22 -3.45 -0.40 21.22
CA GLU A 22 -4.75 -0.90 20.76
C GLU A 22 -5.37 0.05 19.73
N HIS A 23 -5.40 1.35 20.03
CA HIS A 23 -5.99 2.35 19.14
C HIS A 23 -5.20 2.55 17.84
N LEU A 24 -3.87 2.43 17.89
CA LEU A 24 -3.00 2.45 16.70
C LEU A 24 -3.17 1.18 15.85
N MET A 25 -3.35 0.02 16.49
CA MET A 25 -3.67 -1.23 15.77
C MET A 25 -5.01 -1.14 15.05
N PHE A 26 -6.06 -0.60 15.68
CA PHE A 26 -7.36 -0.40 15.04
C PHE A 26 -7.33 0.66 13.93
N SER A 27 -6.62 1.78 14.11
CA SER A 27 -6.50 2.83 13.08
C SER A 27 -5.76 2.36 11.82
N SER A 28 -4.70 1.57 11.97
CA SER A 28 -3.91 1.10 10.82
C SER A 28 -4.76 0.27 9.85
N ARG A 29 -5.62 -0.62 10.37
CA ARG A 29 -6.48 -1.49 9.55
C ARG A 29 -7.54 -0.71 8.78
N TRP A 30 -8.16 0.29 9.42
CA TRP A 30 -9.21 1.07 8.78
C TRP A 30 -8.68 2.03 7.71
N LEU A 31 -7.46 2.56 7.87
CA LEU A 31 -6.82 3.40 6.85
C LEU A 31 -6.34 2.58 5.64
N LEU A 32 -5.91 1.34 5.87
CA LEU A 32 -5.34 0.49 4.82
C LEU A 32 -6.38 -0.15 3.92
N ALA A 33 -7.58 -0.47 4.43
CA ALA A 33 -8.68 -0.98 3.62
C ALA A 33 -9.07 -0.08 2.42
N PRO A 34 -9.35 1.23 2.59
CA PRO A 34 -9.63 2.11 1.47
C PRO A 34 -8.39 2.37 0.59
N LEU A 35 -7.18 2.35 1.15
CA LEU A 35 -5.95 2.49 0.37
C LEU A 35 -5.77 1.32 -0.59
N TYR A 36 -5.93 0.07 -0.14
CA TYR A 36 -5.84 -1.10 -1.02
C TYR A 36 -6.96 -1.13 -2.06
N LEU A 37 -8.18 -0.71 -1.70
CA LEU A 37 -9.27 -0.59 -2.66
C LEU A 37 -8.94 0.46 -3.74
N GLY A 38 -8.39 1.61 -3.33
CA GLY A 38 -7.91 2.65 -4.25
C GLY A 38 -6.78 2.16 -5.15
N LEU A 39 -5.82 1.41 -4.61
CA LEU A 39 -4.73 0.81 -5.39
C LEU A 39 -5.24 -0.23 -6.38
N LEU A 40 -6.22 -1.05 -6.01
CA LEU A 40 -6.84 -2.04 -6.89
C LEU A 40 -7.60 -1.36 -8.05
N LEU A 41 -8.40 -0.34 -7.76
CA LEU A 41 -9.08 0.47 -8.76
C LEU A 41 -8.08 1.22 -9.65
N GLY A 42 -7.04 1.78 -9.05
CA GLY A 42 -5.93 2.43 -9.75
C GLY A 42 -5.22 1.48 -10.71
N LEU A 43 -4.98 0.23 -10.29
CA LEU A 43 -4.39 -0.81 -11.14
C LEU A 43 -5.28 -1.09 -12.37
N ILE A 44 -6.60 -1.17 -12.20
CA ILE A 44 -7.54 -1.34 -13.32
C ILE A 44 -7.44 -0.16 -14.29
N ILE A 45 -7.42 1.07 -13.77
CA ILE A 45 -7.28 2.29 -14.58
C ILE A 45 -5.94 2.28 -15.35
N LEU A 46 -4.85 1.90 -14.67
CA LEU A 46 -3.53 1.79 -15.28
C LEU A 46 -3.52 0.78 -16.44
N VAL A 47 -4.15 -0.38 -16.27
CA VAL A 47 -4.24 -1.40 -17.32
C VAL A 47 -4.99 -0.85 -18.54
N LEU A 48 -6.11 -0.16 -18.33
CA LEU A 48 -6.85 0.47 -19.43
C LEU A 48 -6.01 1.54 -20.14
N LYS A 49 -5.30 2.37 -19.38
CA LYS A 49 -4.40 3.41 -19.91
C LYS A 49 -3.23 2.81 -20.69
N PHE A 50 -2.65 1.71 -20.19
CA PHE A 50 -1.60 0.97 -20.89
C PHE A 50 -2.06 0.52 -22.27
N PHE A 51 -3.23 -0.11 -22.38
CA PHE A 51 -3.76 -0.55 -23.68
C PHE A 51 -4.04 0.63 -24.61
N GLN A 52 -4.54 1.75 -24.08
CA GLN A 52 -4.77 2.96 -24.86
C GLN A 52 -3.46 3.54 -25.43
N GLU A 53 -2.45 3.74 -24.58
CA GLU A 53 -1.15 4.28 -25.02
C GLU A 53 -0.41 3.31 -25.94
N PHE A 54 -0.51 2.02 -25.67
CA PHE A 54 0.04 0.98 -26.54
C PHE A 54 -0.58 1.02 -27.93
N TRP A 55 -1.91 1.13 -28.01
CA TRP A 55 -2.61 1.23 -29.29
C TRP A 55 -2.23 2.51 -30.02
N HIS A 56 -2.23 3.64 -29.31
CA HIS A 56 -1.84 4.94 -29.87
C HIS A 56 -0.42 4.90 -30.45
N LEU A 57 0.54 4.37 -29.70
CA LEU A 57 1.92 4.21 -30.15
C LEU A 57 2.01 3.28 -31.37
N ALA A 58 1.33 2.12 -31.33
CA ALA A 58 1.32 1.16 -32.43
C ALA A 58 0.82 1.77 -33.75
N THR A 59 -0.20 2.63 -33.69
CA THR A 59 -0.73 3.31 -34.89
C THR A 59 0.10 4.51 -35.34
N THR A 60 0.86 5.13 -34.43
CA THR A 60 1.60 6.38 -34.68
C THR A 60 3.00 6.14 -35.26
N ILE A 61 3.62 4.98 -35.00
CA ILE A 61 4.99 4.64 -35.43
C ILE A 61 5.23 4.78 -36.95
N SER A 62 4.21 4.58 -37.80
CA SER A 62 4.39 4.59 -39.26
C SER A 62 4.72 5.97 -39.86
N GLY A 63 4.50 7.07 -39.12
CA GLY A 63 4.81 8.43 -39.56
C GLY A 63 5.50 9.30 -38.51
N ALA A 64 5.81 8.74 -37.34
CA ALA A 64 6.37 9.48 -36.22
C ALA A 64 7.89 9.63 -36.30
N THR A 65 8.38 10.73 -35.74
CA THR A 65 9.81 10.95 -35.55
C THR A 65 10.39 10.02 -34.48
N LEU A 66 11.71 9.88 -34.48
CA LEU A 66 12.43 9.10 -33.47
C LEU A 66 12.17 9.61 -32.03
N GLN A 67 12.02 10.93 -31.90
CA GLN A 67 11.76 11.59 -30.62
C GLN A 67 10.36 11.25 -30.10
N GLU A 68 9.33 11.35 -30.94
CA GLU A 68 7.94 10.99 -30.58
C GLU A 68 7.82 9.51 -30.20
N THR A 69 8.50 8.63 -30.95
CA THR A 69 8.52 7.20 -30.65
C THR A 69 9.18 6.92 -29.28
N THR A 70 10.27 7.62 -28.97
CA THR A 70 10.97 7.47 -27.68
C THR A 70 10.09 7.91 -26.51
N ILE A 71 9.39 9.04 -26.66
CA ILE A 71 8.48 9.55 -25.63
C ILE A 71 7.34 8.55 -25.37
N GLY A 72 6.71 8.03 -26.43
CA GLY A 72 5.64 7.05 -26.26
C GLY A 72 6.11 5.74 -25.59
N ILE A 73 7.34 5.29 -25.86
CA ILE A 73 7.91 4.15 -25.14
C ILE A 73 8.13 4.48 -23.65
N LEU A 74 8.66 5.67 -23.33
CA LEU A 74 8.87 6.10 -21.94
C LEU A 74 7.56 6.18 -21.16
N GLU A 75 6.49 6.65 -21.78
CA GLU A 75 5.15 6.72 -21.17
C GLU A 75 4.62 5.32 -20.83
N ILE A 76 4.74 4.36 -21.76
CA ILE A 76 4.34 2.96 -21.52
C ILE A 76 5.20 2.32 -20.43
N LEU A 77 6.51 2.60 -20.40
CA LEU A 77 7.42 2.11 -19.37
C LEU A 77 7.03 2.65 -17.99
N ASP A 78 6.73 3.94 -17.87
CA ASP A 78 6.31 4.55 -16.62
C ASP A 78 5.04 3.91 -16.07
N ILE A 79 4.00 3.75 -16.92
CA ILE A 79 2.76 3.06 -16.55
C ILE A 79 3.06 1.63 -16.05
N THR A 80 3.95 0.91 -16.73
CA THR A 80 4.31 -0.46 -16.35
C THR A 80 5.06 -0.51 -15.01
N LEU A 81 5.99 0.42 -14.78
CA LEU A 81 6.74 0.52 -13.54
C LEU A 81 5.84 0.90 -12.36
N LEU A 82 4.91 1.84 -12.57
CA LEU A 82 3.91 2.23 -11.59
C LEU A 82 2.98 1.05 -11.25
N GLY A 83 2.55 0.28 -12.25
CA GLY A 83 1.76 -0.94 -12.05
C GLY A 83 2.50 -1.98 -11.20
N ASN A 84 3.77 -2.23 -11.50
CA ASN A 84 4.61 -3.14 -10.70
C ASN A 84 4.76 -2.66 -9.25
N LEU A 85 4.96 -1.36 -9.04
CA LEU A 85 5.04 -0.79 -7.70
C LEU A 85 3.72 -0.99 -6.92
N ILE A 86 2.58 -0.73 -7.57
CA ILE A 86 1.26 -0.95 -6.96
C ILE A 86 1.09 -2.42 -6.54
N LEU A 87 1.45 -3.36 -7.41
CA LEU A 87 1.38 -4.79 -7.10
C LEU A 87 2.25 -5.15 -5.89
N ILE A 88 3.48 -4.65 -5.83
CA ILE A 88 4.38 -4.87 -4.68
C ILE A 88 3.75 -4.35 -3.39
N VAL A 89 3.18 -3.15 -3.41
CA VAL A 89 2.54 -2.54 -2.23
C VAL A 89 1.32 -3.36 -1.78
N ILE A 90 0.50 -3.86 -2.72
CA ILE A 90 -0.64 -4.71 -2.43
C ILE A 90 -0.18 -6.04 -1.80
N PHE A 91 0.82 -6.71 -2.38
CA PHE A 91 1.32 -7.98 -1.85
C PHE A 91 2.00 -7.83 -0.49
N SER A 92 2.88 -6.85 -0.33
CA SER A 92 3.50 -6.52 0.96
C SER A 92 2.44 -6.20 2.03
N GLY A 93 1.39 -5.50 1.61
CA GLY A 93 0.21 -5.26 2.43
C GLY A 93 -0.51 -6.50 2.86
N TYR A 94 -0.93 -7.32 1.90
CA TYR A 94 -1.63 -8.57 2.14
C TYR A 94 -0.82 -9.49 3.05
N GLU A 95 0.48 -9.68 2.77
CA GLU A 95 1.37 -10.48 3.62
C GLU A 95 1.45 -9.95 5.05
N ASN A 96 1.61 -8.63 5.25
CA ASN A 96 1.71 -8.06 6.59
C ASN A 96 0.37 -8.12 7.38
N PHE A 97 -0.79 -8.03 6.72
CA PHE A 97 -2.11 -8.06 7.36
C PHE A 97 -2.69 -9.47 7.53
N VAL A 98 -2.50 -10.36 6.56
CA VAL A 98 -2.99 -11.74 6.60
C VAL A 98 -2.05 -12.64 7.40
N SER A 99 -0.73 -12.45 7.31
CA SER A 99 0.21 -13.26 8.10
C SER A 99 -0.08 -13.10 9.60
N LYS A 100 -0.23 -11.86 10.10
CA LYS A 100 -0.54 -11.60 11.52
C LYS A 100 -1.89 -12.16 12.00
N ILE A 101 -2.87 -12.41 11.11
CA ILE A 101 -4.17 -12.98 11.50
C ILE A 101 -4.09 -14.51 11.59
N THR A 102 -3.36 -15.17 10.69
CA THR A 102 -3.28 -16.64 10.67
C THR A 102 -2.33 -17.22 11.73
N ILE A 103 -1.30 -16.48 12.18
CA ILE A 103 -0.41 -16.94 13.28
C ILE A 103 -0.92 -16.57 14.69
N ALA A 104 -2.01 -15.80 14.81
CA ALA A 104 -2.63 -15.48 16.09
C ALA A 104 -3.73 -16.49 16.50
N SER A 105 -3.90 -17.57 15.73
CA SER A 105 -4.80 -18.69 16.04
C SER A 105 -4.06 -19.85 16.71
#